data_AF-A0A2V1BD69-F1
#
_entry.id   AF-A0A2V1BD69-F1
#
_cell.length_a   1.000
_cell.length_b   1.000
_cell.length_c   1.000
_cell.angle_alpha   90.00
_cell.angle_beta   90.00
_cell.angle_gamma   90.00
#
_symmetry.space_group_name_H-M   'P 1'
#
loop_
_entity.id
_entity.type
_entity.pdbx_description
1 polymer ?
#
loop_
_entity_poly.entity_id
_entity_poly.type
_entity_poly.pdbx_seq_one_letter_code
_entity_poly.pdbx_strand_id
1 'polypeptide(L)'
;EADFFKQLNKDAAVAKEDAKAEANIVHGFSSHRSAVVPWLRRTGIEEHTRGLKKDEMHASFTVPKNTDDEPELVLMLEVMDEIFTKAHSWCFDGPDCMLTWPQQLALSRFHTAAALGQKTRAFDPKKEPNTLKTNFGYWKQFLTYCYRVAY
;
A
#
# COMPACT_ATOMS: atom_id res chain seq x y z
N GLU A 1 -7.79 -49.33 18.94
CA GLU A 1 -8.43 -48.04 19.29
C GLU A 1 -7.45 -46.88 19.32
N ALA A 2 -6.33 -46.97 20.04
CA ALA A 2 -5.30 -45.90 20.08
C ALA A 2 -4.74 -45.50 18.70
N ASP A 3 -4.50 -46.47 17.81
CA ASP A 3 -3.97 -46.20 16.46
C ASP A 3 -4.96 -45.43 15.57
N PHE A 4 -6.27 -45.66 15.77
CA PHE A 4 -7.32 -44.94 15.05
C PHE A 4 -7.31 -43.44 15.43
N PHE A 5 -7.26 -43.12 16.72
CA PHE A 5 -7.18 -41.73 17.18
C PHE A 5 -5.86 -41.06 16.77
N LYS A 6 -4.75 -41.81 16.73
CA LYS A 6 -3.48 -41.30 16.22
C LYS A 6 -3.54 -40.97 14.74
N GLN A 7 -4.19 -41.80 13.93
CA GLN A 7 -4.39 -41.53 12.50
C GLN A 7 -5.34 -40.34 12.30
N LEU A 8 -6.46 -40.29 13.02
CA LEU A 8 -7.43 -39.20 12.94
C LEU A 8 -6.82 -37.84 13.29
N ASN A 9 -5.94 -37.78 14.29
CA ASN A 9 -5.19 -36.57 14.63
C ASN A 9 -4.22 -36.13 13.51
N LYS A 10 -3.58 -37.08 12.81
CA LYS A 10 -2.74 -36.76 11.65
C LYS A 10 -3.58 -36.22 10.50
N ASP A 11 -4.71 -36.88 10.21
CA ASP A 11 -5.61 -36.47 9.13
C ASP A 11 -6.19 -35.08 9.41
N ALA A 12 -6.55 -34.78 10.66
CA ALA A 12 -7.00 -33.46 11.08
C ALA A 12 -5.90 -32.38 10.93
N ALA A 13 -4.65 -32.73 11.21
CA ALA A 13 -3.52 -31.81 10.99
C ALA A 13 -3.29 -31.53 9.50
N VAL A 14 -3.37 -32.56 8.64
CA VAL A 14 -3.26 -32.40 7.18
C VAL A 14 -4.41 -31.55 6.64
N ALA A 15 -5.65 -31.85 7.01
CA ALA A 15 -6.82 -31.08 6.57
C ALA A 15 -6.73 -29.60 6.98
N LYS A 16 -6.12 -29.30 8.13
CA LYS A 16 -5.88 -27.93 8.58
C LYS A 16 -4.86 -27.21 7.69
N GLU A 17 -3.76 -27.87 7.33
CA GLU A 17 -2.76 -27.29 6.43
C GLU A 17 -3.31 -27.13 5.01
N ASP A 18 -4.09 -28.09 4.51
CA ASP A 18 -4.79 -27.99 3.22
C ASP A 18 -5.77 -26.81 3.21
N ALA A 19 -6.56 -26.65 4.27
CA ALA A 19 -7.46 -25.51 4.40
C ALA A 19 -6.72 -24.16 4.41
N LYS A 20 -5.53 -24.11 5.02
CA LYS A 20 -4.67 -22.92 5.01
C LYS A 20 -4.10 -22.64 3.62
N ALA A 21 -3.63 -23.68 2.93
CA ALA A 21 -3.13 -23.58 1.56
C ALA A 21 -4.23 -23.11 0.61
N GLU A 22 -5.44 -23.65 0.73
CA GLU A 22 -6.59 -23.27 -0.08
C GLU A 22 -7.05 -21.83 0.21
N ALA A 23 -7.04 -21.42 1.49
CA ALA A 23 -7.35 -20.05 1.89
C ALA A 23 -6.31 -19.02 1.39
N ASN A 24 -5.08 -19.46 1.11
CA ASN A 24 -4.03 -18.63 0.54
C ASN A 24 -4.27 -18.32 -0.94
N ILE A 25 -5.07 -19.10 -1.65
CA ILE A 25 -5.32 -18.88 -3.08
C ILE A 25 -6.34 -17.75 -3.25
N VAL A 26 -6.08 -16.86 -4.22
CA VAL A 26 -7.05 -15.85 -4.67
C VAL A 26 -8.06 -16.53 -5.58
N HIS A 27 -9.25 -16.78 -5.02
CA HIS A 27 -10.39 -17.25 -5.79
C HIS A 27 -10.99 -16.13 -6.62
N GLY A 28 -11.50 -16.47 -7.81
CA GLY A 28 -12.24 -15.52 -8.64
C GLY A 28 -13.51 -15.02 -7.96
N PHE A 29 -14.14 -13.95 -8.48
CA PHE A 29 -15.29 -13.33 -7.83
C PHE A 29 -16.64 -13.89 -8.30
N SER A 30 -16.66 -15.06 -8.95
CA SER A 30 -17.88 -15.68 -9.48
C SER A 30 -18.84 -16.17 -8.39
N SER A 31 -18.33 -16.50 -7.19
CA SER A 31 -19.12 -17.01 -6.06
C SER A 31 -19.44 -15.98 -4.98
N HIS A 32 -18.81 -14.79 -5.00
CA HIS A 32 -18.95 -13.78 -3.95
C HIS A 32 -20.00 -12.70 -4.30
N ARG A 33 -21.10 -12.65 -3.54
CA ARG A 33 -22.17 -11.63 -3.67
C ARG A 33 -21.80 -10.23 -3.15
N SER A 34 -20.69 -10.10 -2.43
CA SER A 34 -20.25 -8.83 -1.84
C SER A 34 -19.59 -7.96 -2.91
N ALA A 35 -20.39 -7.06 -3.50
CA ALA A 35 -19.97 -5.88 -4.27
C ALA A 35 -18.63 -6.02 -5.00
N VAL A 36 -18.55 -6.93 -5.99
CA VAL A 36 -17.47 -6.86 -6.98
C VAL A 36 -17.58 -5.52 -7.65
N VAL A 37 -16.61 -4.64 -7.41
CA VAL A 37 -16.69 -3.31 -7.95
C VAL A 37 -16.52 -3.44 -9.47
N PRO A 38 -17.48 -2.97 -10.30
CA PRO A 38 -17.42 -3.14 -11.75
C PRO A 38 -16.11 -2.69 -12.39
N TRP A 39 -15.34 -1.83 -11.72
CA TRP A 39 -14.01 -1.43 -12.18
C TRP A 39 -12.99 -2.58 -12.16
N LEU A 40 -12.99 -3.50 -11.19
CA LEU A 40 -12.03 -4.61 -11.12
C LEU A 40 -12.14 -5.55 -12.32
N ARG A 41 -13.37 -5.77 -12.80
CA ARG A 41 -13.64 -6.49 -14.04
C ARG A 41 -13.21 -5.70 -15.26
N ARG A 42 -13.56 -4.41 -15.32
CA ARG A 42 -13.19 -3.54 -16.45
C ARG A 42 -11.69 -3.40 -16.62
N THR A 43 -10.92 -3.45 -15.54
CA THR A 43 -9.45 -3.38 -15.58
C THR A 43 -8.78 -4.74 -15.75
N GLY A 44 -9.53 -5.85 -15.74
CA GLY A 44 -8.98 -7.20 -15.86
C GLY A 44 -8.28 -7.73 -14.60
N ILE A 45 -8.23 -6.95 -13.50
CA ILE A 45 -7.53 -7.32 -12.26
C ILE A 45 -8.10 -8.62 -11.68
N GLU A 46 -9.42 -8.83 -11.77
CA GLU A 46 -10.06 -10.08 -11.36
C GLU A 46 -9.43 -11.31 -12.03
N GLU A 47 -9.22 -11.26 -13.34
CA GLU A 47 -8.69 -12.40 -14.10
C GLU A 47 -7.19 -12.58 -13.84
N HIS A 48 -6.44 -11.48 -13.75
CA HIS A 48 -4.99 -11.52 -13.56
C HIS A 48 -4.55 -11.95 -12.15
N THR A 49 -5.41 -11.80 -11.15
CA THR A 49 -5.10 -12.21 -9.77
C THR A 49 -5.63 -13.59 -9.41
N ARG A 50 -6.52 -14.17 -10.22
CA ARG A 50 -7.11 -15.49 -9.96
C ARG A 50 -6.03 -16.57 -9.94
N GLY A 51 -6.05 -17.40 -8.90
CA GLY A 51 -5.12 -18.52 -8.73
C GLY A 51 -3.77 -18.13 -8.14
N LEU A 52 -3.46 -16.84 -7.99
CA LEU A 52 -2.25 -16.39 -7.29
C LEU A 52 -2.35 -16.67 -5.79
N LYS A 53 -1.20 -16.92 -5.15
CA LYS A 53 -1.14 -17.04 -3.69
C LYS A 53 -1.02 -15.66 -3.05
N LYS A 54 -1.85 -15.39 -2.04
CA LYS A 54 -1.88 -14.12 -1.30
C LYS A 54 -0.55 -13.84 -0.64
N ASP A 55 0.11 -14.88 -0.11
CA ASP A 55 1.41 -14.74 0.54
C ASP A 55 2.50 -14.32 -0.45
N GLU A 56 2.52 -14.91 -1.66
CA GLU A 56 3.46 -14.55 -2.73
C GLU A 56 3.19 -13.13 -3.25
N MET A 57 1.91 -12.78 -3.45
CA MET A 57 1.51 -11.42 -3.80
C MET A 57 1.97 -10.42 -2.73
N HIS A 58 1.73 -10.69 -1.46
CA HIS A 58 2.15 -9.82 -0.36
C HIS A 58 3.67 -9.72 -0.29
N ALA A 59 4.38 -10.84 -0.43
CA ALA A 59 5.83 -10.88 -0.47
C ALA A 59 6.37 -10.05 -1.63
N SER A 60 5.72 -9.98 -2.78
CA SER A 60 6.22 -9.24 -3.95
C SER A 60 6.42 -7.73 -3.72
N PHE A 61 5.64 -7.10 -2.83
CA PHE A 61 5.74 -5.65 -2.55
C PHE A 61 6.11 -5.33 -1.09
N THR A 62 6.35 -6.34 -0.25
CA THR A 62 6.73 -6.13 1.15
C THR A 62 8.12 -5.52 1.23
N VAL A 63 8.21 -4.29 1.73
CA VAL A 63 9.49 -3.60 1.92
C VAL A 63 10.41 -4.42 2.84
N PRO A 64 11.65 -4.75 2.41
CA PRO A 64 12.60 -5.48 3.24
C PRO A 64 12.93 -4.72 4.51
N LYS A 65 13.14 -5.44 5.62
CA LYS A 65 13.45 -4.86 6.94
C LYS A 65 14.94 -4.89 7.26
N ASN A 66 15.68 -5.76 6.59
CA ASN A 66 17.10 -6.00 6.78
C ASN A 66 17.79 -6.04 5.41
N THR A 67 19.10 -5.78 5.43
CA THR A 67 19.98 -5.73 4.26
C THR A 67 20.46 -7.11 3.79
N ASP A 68 20.22 -8.15 4.57
CA ASP A 68 20.91 -9.45 4.39
C ASP A 68 20.46 -10.19 3.12
N ASP A 69 19.19 -10.07 2.76
CA ASP A 69 18.60 -10.81 1.63
C ASP A 69 18.65 -10.02 0.30
N GLU A 70 18.49 -8.70 0.36
CA GLU A 70 18.33 -7.84 -0.82
C GLU A 70 19.06 -6.49 -0.63
N PRO A 71 20.40 -6.48 -0.55
CA PRO A 71 21.16 -5.28 -0.22
C PRO A 71 21.00 -4.17 -1.26
N GLU A 72 20.93 -4.50 -2.54
CA GLU A 72 20.72 -3.53 -3.62
C GLU A 72 19.35 -2.85 -3.51
N LEU A 73 18.30 -3.62 -3.21
CA LEU A 73 16.97 -3.05 -3.03
C LEU A 73 16.93 -2.13 -1.82
N VAL A 74 17.54 -2.51 -0.69
CA VAL A 74 17.58 -1.63 0.49
C VAL A 74 18.26 -0.31 0.15
N LEU A 75 19.40 -0.34 -0.54
CA LEU A 75 20.10 0.87 -0.99
C LEU A 75 19.21 1.75 -1.88
N MET A 76 18.52 1.15 -2.86
CA MET A 76 17.61 1.90 -3.74
C MET A 76 16.49 2.58 -2.95
N LEU A 77 15.93 1.89 -1.95
CA LEU A 77 14.85 2.41 -1.13
C LEU A 77 15.30 3.53 -0.18
N GLU A 78 16.53 3.47 0.33
CA GLU A 78 17.15 4.53 1.12
C GLU A 78 17.39 5.78 0.27
N VAL A 79 18.00 5.63 -0.90
CA VAL A 79 18.22 6.73 -1.85
C VAL A 79 16.89 7.37 -2.26
N MET A 80 15.87 6.56 -2.52
CA MET A 80 14.55 7.07 -2.88
C MET A 80 13.86 7.81 -1.73
N ASP A 81 14.04 7.39 -0.49
CA ASP A 81 13.54 8.13 0.68
C ASP A 81 14.18 9.51 0.79
N GLU A 82 15.49 9.58 0.55
CA GLU A 82 16.25 10.83 0.58
C GLU A 82 15.82 11.78 -0.55
N ILE A 83 15.64 11.24 -1.77
CA ILE A 83 15.12 11.98 -2.92
C ILE A 83 13.73 12.54 -2.62
N PHE A 84 12.81 11.71 -2.11
CA PHE A 84 11.45 12.16 -1.81
C PHE A 84 11.41 13.19 -0.69
N THR A 85 12.20 13.02 0.35
CA THR A 85 12.30 13.98 1.46
C THR A 85 12.83 15.32 0.97
N LYS A 86 13.88 15.31 0.14
CA LYS A 86 14.48 16.52 -0.43
C LYS A 86 13.57 17.20 -1.45
N ALA A 87 12.92 16.45 -2.33
CA ALA A 87 11.96 17.00 -3.28
C ALA A 87 10.77 17.64 -2.54
N HIS A 88 10.25 16.98 -1.49
CA HIS A 88 9.20 17.54 -0.66
C HIS A 88 9.65 18.85 0.01
N SER A 89 10.87 18.92 0.56
CA SER A 89 11.35 20.16 1.18
C SER A 89 11.48 21.29 0.17
N TRP A 90 11.89 21.03 -1.07
CA TRP A 90 11.92 22.06 -2.12
C TRP A 90 10.53 22.61 -2.46
N CYS A 91 9.50 21.77 -2.46
CA CYS A 91 8.14 22.22 -2.76
C CYS A 91 7.54 23.13 -1.68
N PHE A 92 7.96 23.00 -0.42
CA PHE A 92 7.31 23.70 0.71
C PHE A 92 8.22 24.66 1.48
N ASP A 93 9.51 24.36 1.56
CA ASP A 93 10.53 25.09 2.33
C ASP A 93 11.62 25.69 1.41
N GLY A 94 11.51 25.51 0.09
CA GLY A 94 12.46 26.04 -0.90
C GLY A 94 12.18 27.48 -1.34
N PRO A 95 13.17 28.16 -1.96
CA PRO A 95 13.00 29.51 -2.51
C PRO A 95 11.94 29.57 -3.62
N ASP A 96 11.67 28.45 -4.29
CA ASP A 96 10.69 28.29 -5.36
C ASP A 96 9.33 27.76 -4.87
N CYS A 97 9.06 27.82 -3.55
CA CYS A 97 7.79 27.37 -2.99
C CYS A 97 6.62 28.10 -3.68
N MET A 98 5.78 27.34 -4.42
CA MET A 98 4.68 27.89 -5.22
C MET A 98 3.58 28.55 -4.38
N LEU A 99 3.56 28.30 -3.07
CA LEU A 99 2.52 28.81 -2.19
C LEU A 99 3.12 29.24 -0.85
N THR A 100 3.62 30.48 -0.84
CA THR A 100 4.17 31.10 0.37
C THR A 100 3.10 31.26 1.45
N TRP A 101 3.51 31.30 2.72
CA TRP A 101 2.59 31.44 3.85
C TRP A 101 1.61 32.63 3.72
N PRO A 102 2.03 33.84 3.27
CA PRO A 102 1.11 34.95 3.04
C PRO A 102 0.04 34.66 1.99
N GLN A 103 0.41 34.04 0.86
CA GLN A 103 -0.54 33.68 -0.21
C GLN A 103 -1.57 32.66 0.29
N GLN A 104 -1.12 31.70 1.09
CA GLN A 104 -1.93 30.65 1.70
C GLN A 104 -2.96 31.21 2.70
N LEU A 105 -2.55 32.17 3.52
CA LEU A 105 -3.44 32.85 4.46
C LEU A 105 -4.52 33.65 3.72
N ALA A 106 -4.15 34.33 2.64
CA ALA A 106 -5.09 35.06 1.78
C ALA A 106 -6.12 34.11 1.13
N LEU A 107 -5.66 33.00 0.56
CA LEU A 107 -6.54 31.98 -0.05
C LEU A 107 -7.47 31.31 0.97
N SER A 108 -6.95 31.00 2.16
CA SER A 108 -7.74 30.40 3.23
C SER A 108 -8.83 31.35 3.73
N ARG A 109 -8.52 32.65 3.88
CA ARG A 109 -9.51 33.68 4.23
C ARG A 109 -10.61 33.79 3.17
N PHE A 110 -10.24 33.81 1.89
CA PHE A 110 -11.20 33.84 0.79
C PHE A 110 -12.12 32.63 0.79
N HIS A 111 -11.55 31.43 0.93
CA HIS A 111 -12.30 30.18 0.96
C HIS A 111 -13.26 30.11 2.16
N THR A 112 -12.82 30.56 3.33
CA THR A 112 -13.64 30.56 4.55
C THR A 112 -14.74 31.63 4.49
N ALA A 113 -14.46 32.80 3.90
CA ALA A 113 -15.45 33.86 3.71
C ALA A 113 -16.57 33.45 2.73
N ALA A 114 -16.22 32.67 1.70
CA ALA A 114 -17.19 32.13 0.73
C ALA A 114 -18.10 31.03 1.31
N ALA A 115 -17.71 30.41 2.42
CA ALA A 115 -18.39 29.27 3.04
C ALA A 115 -18.95 29.61 4.44
N LEU A 116 -19.61 30.76 4.57
CA LEU A 116 -20.16 31.22 5.84
C LEU A 116 -21.12 30.18 6.45
N GLY A 117 -20.76 29.67 7.64
CA GLY A 117 -21.56 28.65 8.36
C GLY A 117 -21.16 27.19 8.10
N GLN A 118 -20.22 26.92 7.19
CA GLN A 118 -19.65 25.58 7.02
C GLN A 118 -18.24 25.49 7.60
N LYS A 119 -17.92 24.37 8.27
CA LYS A 119 -16.55 24.05 8.69
C LYS A 119 -15.74 23.61 7.47
N THR A 120 -15.31 24.55 6.65
CA THR A 120 -14.39 24.28 5.55
C THR A 120 -12.95 24.22 6.06
N ARG A 121 -12.22 23.16 5.68
CA ARG A 121 -10.79 23.03 5.97
C ARG A 121 -10.02 24.13 5.23
N ALA A 122 -9.15 24.85 5.96
CA ALA A 122 -8.24 25.82 5.36
C ALA A 122 -7.18 25.13 4.49
N PHE A 123 -6.49 25.88 3.63
CA PHE A 123 -5.37 25.34 2.88
C PHE A 123 -4.23 25.02 3.86
N ASP A 124 -3.88 23.74 3.97
CA ASP A 124 -2.85 23.27 4.89
C ASP A 124 -1.45 23.64 4.33
N PRO A 125 -0.61 24.35 5.10
CA PRO A 125 0.70 24.81 4.64
C PRO A 125 1.68 23.67 4.40
N LYS A 126 1.56 22.57 5.14
CA LYS A 126 2.39 21.38 5.00
C LYS A 126 1.52 20.15 5.02
N LYS A 127 1.92 19.15 4.24
CA LYS A 127 1.33 17.82 4.38
C LYS A 127 1.64 17.28 5.77
N GLU A 128 0.66 16.65 6.39
CA GLU A 128 0.86 15.99 7.68
C GLU A 128 2.00 14.97 7.55
N PRO A 129 2.96 14.90 8.51
CA PRO A 129 4.09 13.98 8.44
C PRO A 129 3.67 12.52 8.21
N ASN A 130 2.56 12.10 8.81
CA ASN A 130 2.00 10.76 8.61
C ASN A 130 1.55 10.53 7.16
N THR A 131 0.98 11.54 6.51
CA THR A 131 0.59 11.45 5.10
C THR A 131 1.81 11.27 4.20
N LEU A 132 2.93 11.95 4.51
CA LEU A 132 4.17 11.78 3.76
C LEU A 132 4.75 10.38 3.94
N LYS A 133 4.81 9.90 5.20
CA LYS A 133 5.25 8.54 5.51
C LYS A 133 4.45 7.48 4.78
N THR A 134 3.12 7.63 4.72
CA THR A 134 2.24 6.71 3.99
C THR A 134 2.52 6.75 2.49
N ASN A 135 2.62 7.94 1.89
CA ASN A 135 2.88 8.05 0.45
C ASN A 135 4.25 7.52 0.06
N PHE A 136 5.30 7.86 0.81
CA PHE A 136 6.64 7.33 0.58
C PHE A 136 6.66 5.81 0.77
N GLY A 137 5.89 5.30 1.74
CA GLY A 137 5.65 3.86 1.92
C GLY A 137 5.08 3.19 0.67
N TYR A 138 4.05 3.77 0.04
CA TYR A 138 3.48 3.22 -1.20
C TYR A 138 4.49 3.23 -2.36
N TRP A 139 5.28 4.28 -2.50
CA TRP A 139 6.33 4.32 -3.51
C TRP A 139 7.41 3.27 -3.28
N LYS A 140 7.82 3.06 -2.03
CA LYS A 140 8.77 2.00 -1.68
C LYS A 140 8.22 0.61 -2.00
N GLN A 141 6.95 0.35 -1.66
CA GLN A 141 6.28 -0.91 -2.03
C GLN A 141 6.23 -1.12 -3.55
N PHE A 142 5.94 -0.07 -4.31
CA PHE A 142 5.94 -0.12 -5.77
C PHE A 142 7.34 -0.43 -6.34
N LEU A 143 8.38 0.22 -5.81
CA LEU A 143 9.77 -0.05 -6.20
C LEU A 143 10.20 -1.48 -5.86
N THR A 144 9.85 -1.97 -4.67
CA THR A 144 10.04 -3.37 -4.28
C THR A 144 9.39 -4.33 -5.28
N TYR A 145 8.14 -4.06 -5.67
CA TYR A 145 7.45 -4.86 -6.69
C TYR A 145 8.19 -4.83 -8.04
N CYS A 146 8.59 -3.65 -8.51
CA CYS A 146 9.34 -3.51 -9.76
C CYS A 146 10.66 -4.30 -9.71
N TYR A 147 11.37 -4.25 -8.59
CA TYR A 147 12.63 -4.97 -8.41
C TYR A 147 12.46 -6.49 -8.38
N ARG A 148 11.42 -7.01 -7.73
CA ARG A 148 11.21 -8.45 -7.55
C ARG A 148 10.48 -9.14 -8.69
N VAL A 149 9.66 -8.40 -9.44
CA VAL A 149 8.71 -8.98 -10.41
C VAL A 149 8.93 -8.46 -11.82
N ALA A 150 9.23 -7.17 -11.98
CA ALA A 150 9.32 -6.55 -13.31
C ALA A 150 10.74 -6.60 -13.90
N TYR A 151 11.74 -6.84 -13.07
CA TYR A 151 13.16 -6.95 -13.43
C TYR A 151 13.69 -8.32 -13.00
#